data_AF-A0A0Q4MZ68-F1
#
_entry.id   AF-A0A0Q4MZ68-F1
#
_cell.length_a   1.000
_cell.length_b   1.000
_cell.length_c   1.000
_cell.angle_alpha   90.00
_cell.angle_beta   90.00
_cell.angle_gamma   90.00
#
_symmetry.space_group_name_H-M   'P 1'
#
loop_
_entity.id
_entity.type
_entity.pdbx_description
1 polymer ?
#
loop_
_entity_poly.entity_id
_entity_poly.type
_entity_poly.pdbx_seq_one_letter_code
_entity_poly.pdbx_strand_id
1 'polypeptide(L)'
;MEFLQSLMEAFSLYRHIVVPVLSLLVLTVVVIRWWDQVSYFFLNLMCSLPVIGHIARLSRASEPRRTGTGQGLWYPSEEAICAKYWKYYRTSNHTADFYLHCVDYLSKVDERGRKPTSLLLWFCTAGLVALEAFIFALVLSPFIATNITANQAEASAIVVSVLIGVILVPATHRMGKELHRNTLLKKIRYWHTEARHSNTALALQNDKDISLETTYQDDNQPNYLQMLNRVPHNAQVTPQYWATGIAVALILFFAIGAYFVRAATIDNQDTQAVNGSPFSQQVSPAASPFDLPAEAVADNAAADNKAGAEIASNRVFASKLTFIILSVIFVGVQLIGILIGMYYSLVGIDSKAAAKYVGDFSSSQEFADFHAMRREQVARSAQDKLATLQNRLLMKRSLSQSEALTRLPTFQDYIEGKQQEADKREADQQARQLKKAAEAQAVSAAAAAVAASVVPAVASVTPAAPLAPAAAPVQNVAPAAPAAAPAENVAPTVTAAGYTPAAVTSAGYAPAPTAAPAGGSPANSAPVATVTAAAPAAPAPVPAEAPAATTLTAATAPANPAAEAELKQRISELGDLTVLNQEDLEVMAEGTDLPLAALVKHQKLQQVMNKARGATV
;
A
#
# COMPACT_ATOMS: atom_id res chain seq x y z
N MET A 1 27.37 -4.70 11.55
CA MET A 1 27.82 -3.33 11.18
C MET A 1 28.72 -3.36 9.96
N GLU A 2 29.69 -4.26 9.90
CA GLU A 2 30.64 -4.34 8.77
C GLU A 2 29.96 -4.60 7.42
N PHE A 3 28.83 -5.30 7.37
CA PHE A 3 28.08 -5.44 6.11
C PHE A 3 27.61 -4.08 5.57
N LEU A 4 27.03 -3.20 6.40
CA LEU A 4 26.64 -1.84 5.99
C LEU A 4 27.86 -0.99 5.63
N GLN A 5 28.99 -1.21 6.29
CA GLN A 5 30.24 -0.50 6.05
C GLN A 5 30.86 -0.93 4.71
N SER A 6 30.90 -2.23 4.42
CA SER A 6 31.26 -2.83 3.13
C SER A 6 30.28 -2.44 2.02
N LEU A 7 28.98 -2.30 2.32
CA LEU A 7 27.98 -1.80 1.37
C LEU A 7 28.21 -0.31 1.08
N MET A 8 28.48 0.53 2.09
CA MET A 8 28.85 1.93 1.90
C MET A 8 30.16 2.08 1.13
N GLU A 9 31.16 1.24 1.41
CA GLU A 9 32.45 1.23 0.73
C GLU A 9 32.29 0.78 -0.74
N ALA A 10 31.51 -0.27 -1.02
CA ALA A 10 31.15 -0.68 -2.37
C ALA A 10 30.31 0.39 -3.11
N PHE A 11 29.34 1.03 -2.44
CA PHE A 11 28.57 2.15 -3.02
C PHE A 11 29.45 3.37 -3.28
N SER A 12 30.49 3.60 -2.49
CA SER A 12 31.49 4.66 -2.68
C SER A 12 32.41 4.34 -3.86
N LEU A 13 33.00 3.14 -3.86
CA LEU A 13 33.92 2.65 -4.89
C LEU A 13 33.25 2.57 -6.27
N TYR A 14 32.04 2.02 -6.32
CA TYR A 14 31.26 1.88 -7.55
C TYR A 14 30.25 3.01 -7.77
N ARG A 15 30.37 4.15 -7.06
CA ARG A 15 29.43 5.28 -7.13
C ARG A 15 29.12 5.71 -8.57
N HIS A 16 30.15 5.72 -9.42
CA HIS A 16 30.06 6.11 -10.83
C HIS A 16 29.25 5.15 -11.72
N ILE A 17 28.96 3.94 -11.24
CA ILE A 17 28.09 2.94 -11.90
C ILE A 17 26.74 2.86 -11.17
N VAL A 18 26.77 2.80 -9.84
CA VAL A 18 25.57 2.61 -9.01
C VAL A 18 24.64 3.83 -9.07
N VAL A 19 25.16 5.05 -9.07
CA VAL A 19 24.35 6.28 -9.17
C VAL A 19 23.61 6.38 -10.51
N PRO A 20 24.25 6.25 -11.71
CA PRO A 20 23.49 6.29 -12.96
C PRO A 20 22.53 5.10 -13.13
N VAL A 21 22.86 3.91 -12.61
CA VAL A 21 21.92 2.76 -12.64
C VAL A 21 20.69 3.02 -11.77
N LEU A 22 20.85 3.51 -10.54
CA LEU A 22 19.72 3.90 -9.69
C LEU A 22 18.94 5.08 -10.27
N SER A 23 19.63 6.07 -10.82
CA SER A 23 18.99 7.21 -11.50
C SER A 23 18.17 6.76 -12.71
N LEU A 24 18.66 5.80 -13.50
CA LEU A 24 17.95 5.22 -14.64
C LEU A 24 16.75 4.39 -14.18
N LEU A 25 16.87 3.63 -13.09
CA LEU A 25 15.77 2.88 -12.49
C LEU A 25 14.68 3.84 -11.98
N VAL A 26 15.03 4.87 -11.23
CA VAL A 26 14.08 5.91 -10.76
C VAL A 26 13.44 6.64 -11.94
N LEU A 27 14.22 7.04 -12.95
CA LEU A 27 13.70 7.66 -14.17
C LEU A 27 12.71 6.74 -14.89
N THR A 28 13.00 5.45 -14.99
CA THR A 28 12.12 4.45 -15.61
C THR A 28 10.83 4.30 -14.82
N VAL A 29 10.89 4.25 -13.48
CA VAL A 29 9.70 4.24 -12.61
C VAL A 29 8.86 5.51 -12.80
N VAL A 30 9.49 6.69 -12.88
CA VAL A 30 8.79 7.97 -13.15
C VAL A 30 8.14 7.97 -14.54
N VAL A 31 8.84 7.52 -15.57
CA VAL A 31 8.33 7.41 -16.95
C VAL A 31 7.15 6.44 -17.04
N ILE A 32 7.21 5.28 -16.38
CA ILE A 32 6.09 4.34 -16.29
C ILE A 32 4.91 4.98 -15.53
N ARG A 33 5.19 5.68 -14.42
CA ARG A 33 4.16 6.31 -13.57
C ARG A 33 3.42 7.47 -14.26
N TRP A 34 4.08 8.17 -15.19
CA TRP A 34 3.55 9.31 -15.97
C TRP A 34 3.43 9.01 -17.48
N TRP A 35 3.32 7.73 -17.85
CA TRP A 35 3.38 7.29 -19.25
C TRP A 35 2.39 7.98 -20.19
N ASP A 36 1.18 8.33 -19.73
CA ASP A 36 0.20 9.05 -20.56
C ASP A 36 0.64 10.50 -20.88
N GLN A 37 1.39 11.16 -20.00
CA GLN A 37 1.98 12.48 -20.27
C GLN A 37 3.15 12.35 -21.25
N VAL A 38 4.04 11.38 -20.99
CA VAL A 38 5.25 11.13 -21.79
C VAL A 38 4.88 10.71 -23.22
N SER A 39 3.96 9.76 -23.38
CA SER A 39 3.51 9.30 -24.70
C SER A 39 2.76 10.38 -25.49
N TYR A 40 2.00 11.26 -24.82
CA TYR A 40 1.39 12.44 -25.45
C TYR A 40 2.44 13.47 -25.88
N PHE A 41 3.44 13.76 -25.04
CA PHE A 41 4.56 14.63 -25.38
C PHE A 41 5.35 14.08 -26.59
N PHE A 42 5.69 12.79 -26.58
CA PHE A 42 6.36 12.13 -27.71
C PHE A 42 5.49 12.09 -28.97
N LEU A 43 4.15 11.96 -28.88
CA LEU A 43 3.28 12.13 -30.04
C LEU A 43 3.39 13.54 -30.63
N ASN A 44 3.30 14.58 -29.80
CA ASN A 44 3.43 15.98 -30.24
C ASN A 44 4.80 16.26 -30.86
N LEU A 45 5.88 15.77 -30.25
CA LEU A 45 7.25 15.86 -30.75
C LEU A 45 7.42 15.13 -32.09
N MET A 46 6.98 13.87 -32.18
CA MET A 46 7.06 13.09 -33.41
C MET A 46 6.14 13.63 -34.51
N CYS A 47 5.10 14.39 -34.18
CA CYS A 47 4.32 15.15 -35.17
C CYS A 47 5.05 16.41 -35.64
N SER A 48 5.83 17.09 -34.80
CA SER A 48 6.50 18.37 -35.13
C SER A 48 7.81 18.22 -35.92
N LEU A 49 8.49 17.06 -35.86
CA LEU A 49 9.75 16.85 -36.58
C LEU A 49 9.61 17.08 -38.11
N PRO A 50 10.40 17.99 -38.72
CA PRO A 50 10.14 18.46 -40.09
C PRO A 50 10.41 17.42 -41.18
N VAL A 51 11.38 16.50 -40.96
CA VAL A 51 11.85 15.52 -41.96
C VAL A 51 11.28 14.12 -41.73
N ILE A 52 11.36 13.63 -40.49
CA ILE A 52 11.03 12.24 -40.11
C ILE A 52 9.61 12.15 -39.49
N GLY A 53 9.03 13.29 -39.10
CA GLY A 53 7.81 13.33 -38.31
C GLY A 53 6.55 12.83 -39.03
N HIS A 54 5.53 12.52 -38.25
CA HIS A 54 4.25 12.00 -38.75
C HIS A 54 3.62 12.92 -39.81
N ILE A 55 3.63 14.24 -39.62
CA ILE A 55 3.11 15.20 -40.62
C ILE A 55 3.95 15.15 -41.90
N ALA A 56 5.29 15.09 -41.79
CA ALA A 56 6.17 15.00 -42.95
C ALA A 56 5.90 13.74 -43.78
N ARG A 57 5.72 12.59 -43.13
CA ARG A 57 5.36 11.32 -43.79
C ARG A 57 3.94 11.33 -44.37
N LEU A 58 2.94 11.74 -43.60
CA LEU A 58 1.53 11.78 -44.03
C LEU A 58 1.29 12.76 -45.18
N SER A 59 2.02 13.88 -45.22
CA SER A 59 1.97 14.85 -46.33
C SER A 59 2.55 14.32 -47.65
N ARG A 60 3.16 13.12 -47.68
CA ARG A 60 3.64 12.45 -48.90
C ARG A 60 2.63 11.46 -49.47
N ALA A 61 1.62 11.04 -48.70
CA ALA A 61 0.56 10.19 -49.20
C ALA A 61 -0.37 11.00 -50.12
N SER A 62 -0.49 10.58 -51.38
CA SER A 62 -1.28 11.25 -52.42
C SER A 62 -2.58 10.49 -52.71
N GLU A 63 -3.28 10.07 -51.66
CA GLU A 63 -4.54 9.35 -51.77
C GLU A 63 -5.72 10.33 -51.98
N PRO A 64 -6.71 10.01 -52.84
CA PRO A 64 -7.87 10.84 -53.05
C PRO A 64 -8.74 10.93 -51.79
N ARG A 65 -9.54 11.99 -51.73
CA ARG A 65 -10.51 12.22 -50.66
C ARG A 65 -11.62 11.16 -50.74
N ARG A 66 -11.97 10.53 -49.62
CA ARG A 66 -13.02 9.51 -49.53
C ARG A 66 -14.07 9.87 -48.49
N THR A 67 -15.24 9.26 -48.58
CA THR A 67 -16.18 9.24 -47.44
C THR A 67 -15.51 8.51 -46.27
N GLY A 68 -15.31 9.24 -45.18
CA GLY A 68 -14.62 8.77 -43.99
C GLY A 68 -15.50 8.93 -42.75
N THR A 69 -14.83 9.15 -41.62
CA THR A 69 -15.46 9.41 -40.33
C THR A 69 -16.62 10.42 -40.41
N GLY A 70 -17.78 10.08 -39.85
CA GLY A 70 -18.95 10.98 -39.81
C GLY A 70 -19.58 11.34 -41.16
N GLN A 71 -19.44 10.49 -42.20
CA GLN A 71 -19.89 10.74 -43.58
C GLN A 71 -19.21 11.94 -44.30
N GLY A 72 -18.29 12.64 -43.63
CA GLY A 72 -17.50 13.71 -44.24
C GLY A 72 -16.53 13.20 -45.30
N LEU A 73 -16.10 14.10 -46.19
CA LEU A 73 -15.03 13.83 -47.16
C LEU A 73 -13.66 14.13 -46.53
N TRP A 74 -12.90 13.08 -46.23
CA TRP A 74 -11.60 13.14 -45.57
C TRP A 74 -10.47 12.65 -46.47
N TYR A 75 -9.29 13.24 -46.35
CA TYR A 75 -8.07 12.55 -46.80
C TYR A 75 -7.69 11.46 -45.79
N PRO A 76 -7.27 10.26 -46.23
CA PRO A 76 -6.79 9.21 -45.32
C PRO A 76 -5.64 9.66 -44.40
N SER A 77 -4.83 10.63 -44.86
CA SER A 77 -3.77 11.26 -44.08
C SER A 77 -4.28 12.20 -42.96
N GLU A 78 -5.39 12.92 -43.18
CA GLU A 78 -6.10 13.70 -42.15
C GLU A 78 -6.73 12.74 -41.12
N GLU A 79 -7.45 11.72 -41.58
CA GLU A 79 -8.09 10.73 -40.72
C GLU A 79 -7.07 9.99 -39.83
N ALA A 80 -5.89 9.66 -40.37
CA ALA A 80 -4.82 9.00 -39.62
C ALA A 80 -4.16 9.88 -38.55
N ILE A 81 -4.10 11.21 -38.72
CA ILE A 81 -3.60 12.11 -37.66
C ILE A 81 -4.67 12.36 -36.60
N CYS A 82 -5.92 12.58 -37.00
CA CYS A 82 -7.04 12.72 -36.07
C CYS A 82 -7.22 11.48 -35.19
N ALA A 83 -7.13 10.27 -35.77
CA ALA A 83 -7.22 9.01 -35.03
C ALA A 83 -6.15 8.86 -33.92
N LYS A 84 -4.95 9.43 -34.10
CA LYS A 84 -3.89 9.42 -33.08
C LYS A 84 -4.23 10.30 -31.87
N TYR A 85 -4.79 11.50 -32.11
CA TYR A 85 -5.22 12.40 -31.04
C TYR A 85 -6.52 11.96 -30.37
N TRP A 86 -7.43 11.33 -31.13
CA TRP A 86 -8.69 10.77 -30.63
C TRP A 86 -8.51 9.82 -29.44
N LYS A 87 -7.45 8.99 -29.44
CA LYS A 87 -7.14 8.11 -28.30
C LYS A 87 -6.99 8.92 -27.00
N TYR A 88 -6.21 10.01 -27.03
CA TYR A 88 -5.96 10.85 -25.87
C TYR A 88 -7.20 11.68 -25.50
N TYR A 89 -7.94 12.17 -26.49
CA TYR A 89 -9.19 12.90 -26.29
C TYR A 89 -10.25 12.03 -25.59
N ARG A 90 -10.42 10.77 -26.02
CA ARG A 90 -11.37 9.84 -25.40
C ARG A 90 -11.01 9.54 -23.94
N THR A 91 -9.72 9.34 -23.65
CA THR A 91 -9.25 9.11 -22.27
C THR A 91 -9.38 10.33 -21.36
N SER A 92 -9.48 11.56 -21.90
CA SER A 92 -9.78 12.75 -21.09
C SER A 92 -11.28 13.09 -21.01
N ASN A 93 -12.16 12.37 -21.71
CA ASN A 93 -13.60 12.67 -21.80
C ASN A 93 -14.43 12.10 -20.63
N HIS A 94 -14.03 12.40 -19.40
CA HIS A 94 -14.82 12.14 -18.20
C HIS A 94 -15.63 13.40 -17.82
N THR A 95 -16.87 13.21 -17.35
CA THR A 95 -17.82 14.28 -17.00
C THR A 95 -17.99 14.45 -15.49
N ALA A 96 -18.68 15.51 -15.07
CA ALA A 96 -19.10 15.69 -13.68
C ALA A 96 -19.93 14.49 -13.17
N ASP A 97 -20.81 13.94 -14.02
CA ASP A 97 -21.64 12.79 -13.68
C ASP A 97 -20.79 11.55 -13.41
N PHE A 98 -19.73 11.30 -14.20
CA PHE A 98 -18.82 10.17 -13.96
C PHE A 98 -18.14 10.24 -12.58
N TYR A 99 -17.82 11.44 -12.09
CA TYR A 99 -17.36 11.62 -10.71
C TYR A 99 -18.46 11.28 -9.70
N LEU A 100 -19.70 11.73 -9.94
CA LEU A 100 -20.85 11.40 -9.08
C LEU A 100 -21.13 9.89 -9.05
N HIS A 101 -21.07 9.19 -10.18
CA HIS A 101 -21.14 7.72 -10.25
C HIS A 101 -20.07 7.05 -9.37
N CYS A 102 -18.81 7.51 -9.45
CA CYS A 102 -17.72 6.96 -8.63
C CYS A 102 -17.91 7.23 -7.13
N VAL A 103 -18.38 8.43 -6.77
CA VAL A 103 -18.64 8.81 -5.37
C VAL A 103 -19.85 8.09 -4.79
N ASP A 104 -20.93 7.94 -5.57
CA ASP A 104 -22.11 7.15 -5.24
C ASP A 104 -21.73 5.69 -4.98
N TYR A 105 -21.05 5.06 -5.94
CA TYR A 105 -20.57 3.69 -5.82
C TYR A 105 -19.76 3.48 -4.53
N LEU A 106 -18.76 4.34 -4.26
CA LEU A 106 -17.96 4.26 -3.03
C LEU A 106 -18.78 4.48 -1.75
N SER A 107 -19.84 5.30 -1.81
CA SER A 107 -20.72 5.52 -0.66
C SER A 107 -21.60 4.31 -0.35
N LYS A 108 -22.12 3.62 -1.38
CA LYS A 108 -22.92 2.39 -1.24
C LYS A 108 -22.12 1.19 -0.71
N VAL A 109 -20.80 1.17 -0.93
CA VAL A 109 -19.89 0.15 -0.35
C VAL A 109 -19.38 0.54 1.05
N ASP A 110 -19.67 1.75 1.53
CA ASP A 110 -19.10 2.30 2.78
C ASP A 110 -17.56 2.41 2.74
N GLU A 111 -17.01 2.68 1.55
CA GLU A 111 -15.57 2.85 1.30
C GLU A 111 -15.19 4.30 0.91
N ARG A 112 -16.15 5.23 0.94
CA ARG A 112 -15.90 6.66 0.71
C ARG A 112 -14.86 7.20 1.72
N GLY A 113 -13.87 7.93 1.20
CA GLY A 113 -12.77 8.49 1.99
C GLY A 113 -11.62 7.51 2.28
N ARG A 114 -11.77 6.21 2.01
CA ARG A 114 -10.65 5.26 2.09
C ARG A 114 -9.74 5.42 0.87
N LYS A 115 -8.43 5.51 1.10
CA LYS A 115 -7.42 5.52 0.03
C LYS A 115 -6.81 4.13 -0.13
N PRO A 116 -6.57 3.64 -1.37
CA PRO A 116 -5.85 2.39 -1.57
C PRO A 116 -4.44 2.48 -0.99
N THR A 117 -3.89 1.38 -0.49
CA THR A 117 -2.50 1.32 0.02
C THR A 117 -1.51 1.92 -0.99
N SER A 118 -0.90 3.03 -0.60
CA SER A 118 0.19 3.66 -1.34
C SER A 118 1.43 2.77 -1.33
N LEU A 119 2.21 2.79 -2.42
CA LEU A 119 3.50 2.08 -2.50
C LEU A 119 4.44 2.49 -1.36
N LEU A 120 4.46 3.78 -0.98
CA LEU A 120 5.28 4.27 0.14
C LEU A 120 4.88 3.59 1.47
N LEU A 121 3.58 3.44 1.71
CA LEU A 121 3.06 2.82 2.92
C LEU A 121 3.28 1.30 2.92
N TRP A 122 3.29 0.67 1.75
CA TRP A 122 3.72 -0.72 1.58
C TRP A 122 5.21 -0.90 1.91
N PHE A 123 6.09 -0.04 1.37
CA PHE A 123 7.53 -0.06 1.71
C PHE A 123 7.79 0.26 3.18
N CYS A 124 7.05 1.19 3.80
CA CYS A 124 7.17 1.49 5.22
C CYS A 124 6.78 0.27 6.08
N THR A 125 5.69 -0.43 5.73
CA THR A 125 5.27 -1.66 6.41
C THR A 125 6.32 -2.76 6.23
N ALA A 126 6.84 -2.92 5.01
CA ALA A 126 7.88 -3.92 4.72
C ALA A 126 9.18 -3.63 5.48
N GLY A 127 9.61 -2.37 5.56
CA GLY A 127 10.78 -1.95 6.33
C GLY A 127 10.63 -2.18 7.83
N LEU A 128 9.45 -1.87 8.40
CA LEU A 128 9.16 -2.10 9.82
C LEU A 128 9.22 -3.60 10.17
N VAL A 129 8.61 -4.47 9.35
CA VAL A 129 8.65 -5.92 9.56
C VAL A 129 10.04 -6.50 9.29
N ALA A 130 10.79 -5.98 8.31
CA ALA A 130 12.15 -6.44 8.02
C ALA A 130 13.14 -6.06 9.13
N LEU A 131 12.99 -4.89 9.75
CA LEU A 131 13.78 -4.46 10.92
C LEU A 131 13.53 -5.40 12.11
N GLU A 132 12.26 -5.69 12.41
CA GLU A 132 11.88 -6.62 13.48
C GLU A 132 12.41 -8.04 13.22
N ALA A 133 12.23 -8.54 11.99
CA ALA A 133 12.75 -9.84 11.58
C ALA A 133 14.29 -9.90 11.59
N PHE A 134 14.98 -8.77 11.39
CA PHE A 134 16.44 -8.67 11.50
C PHE A 134 16.92 -8.74 12.95
N ILE A 135 16.25 -8.04 13.87
CA ILE A 135 16.51 -8.19 15.32
C ILE A 135 16.33 -9.65 15.74
N PHE A 136 15.26 -10.29 15.28
CA PHE A 136 15.02 -11.72 15.54
C PHE A 136 16.12 -12.62 14.93
N ALA A 137 16.56 -12.34 13.71
CA ALA A 137 17.58 -13.16 13.05
C ALA A 137 19.00 -12.98 13.65
N LEU A 138 19.35 -11.77 14.12
CA LEU A 138 20.57 -11.53 14.89
C LEU A 138 20.60 -12.34 16.20
N VAL A 139 19.43 -12.53 16.82
CA VAL A 139 19.26 -13.36 18.01
C VAL A 139 19.41 -14.86 17.72
N LEU A 140 19.12 -15.28 16.49
CA LEU A 140 19.38 -16.64 15.98
C LEU A 140 20.86 -16.89 15.65
N SER A 141 21.63 -15.83 15.39
CA SER A 141 23.02 -15.86 14.93
C SER A 141 23.93 -16.83 15.72
N PRO A 142 23.89 -16.91 17.08
CA PRO A 142 24.74 -17.82 17.84
C PRO A 142 24.52 -19.32 17.54
N PHE A 143 23.31 -19.73 17.11
CA PHE A 143 23.06 -21.11 16.70
C PHE A 143 23.65 -21.41 15.31
N ILE A 144 23.46 -20.49 14.37
CA ILE A 144 23.98 -20.58 13.00
C ILE A 144 25.52 -20.56 13.03
N ALA A 145 26.11 -19.79 13.94
CA ALA A 145 27.55 -19.59 14.09
C ALA A 145 28.33 -20.80 14.64
N THR A 146 27.69 -21.89 15.05
CA THR A 146 28.40 -23.08 15.58
C THR A 146 29.43 -23.69 14.62
N ASN A 147 29.29 -23.44 13.30
CA ASN A 147 30.27 -23.85 12.27
C ASN A 147 30.58 -22.71 11.26
N ILE A 148 30.22 -21.47 11.58
CA ILE A 148 30.18 -20.34 10.63
C ILE A 148 30.80 -19.09 11.28
N THR A 149 31.65 -18.37 10.54
CA THR A 149 32.32 -17.17 11.08
C THR A 149 31.32 -16.04 11.40
N ALA A 150 31.65 -15.17 12.37
CA ALA A 150 30.72 -14.14 12.86
C ALA A 150 30.15 -13.23 11.74
N ASN A 151 30.97 -12.85 10.75
CA ASN A 151 30.55 -12.06 9.59
C ASN A 151 29.55 -12.82 8.70
N GLN A 152 29.78 -14.12 8.46
CA GLN A 152 28.86 -14.98 7.72
C GLN A 152 27.55 -15.21 8.50
N ALA A 153 27.59 -15.22 9.84
CA ALA A 153 26.40 -15.28 10.67
C ALA A 153 25.59 -13.97 10.62
N GLU A 154 26.22 -12.78 10.64
CA GLU A 154 25.55 -11.49 10.38
C GLU A 154 24.89 -11.47 9.00
N ALA A 155 25.59 -11.94 7.96
CA ALA A 155 25.03 -12.04 6.61
C ALA A 155 23.82 -13.00 6.54
N SER A 156 23.88 -14.15 7.24
CA SER A 156 22.76 -15.09 7.31
C SER A 156 21.52 -14.48 7.97
N ALA A 157 21.69 -13.61 8.97
CA ALA A 157 20.59 -12.94 9.65
C ALA A 157 19.82 -12.01 8.71
N ILE A 158 20.52 -11.31 7.81
CA ILE A 158 19.91 -10.44 6.79
C ILE A 158 19.10 -11.27 5.77
N VAL A 159 19.62 -12.43 5.34
CA VAL A 159 18.91 -13.31 4.39
C VAL A 159 17.63 -13.87 5.04
N VAL A 160 17.72 -14.32 6.29
CA VAL A 160 16.57 -14.84 7.05
C VAL A 160 15.51 -13.76 7.29
N SER A 161 15.91 -12.52 7.63
CA SER A 161 14.95 -11.45 7.87
C SER A 161 14.18 -11.04 6.63
N VAL A 162 14.84 -11.01 5.46
CA VAL A 162 14.18 -10.77 4.17
C VAL A 162 13.21 -11.90 3.83
N LEU A 163 13.60 -13.17 4.03
CA LEU A 163 12.73 -14.32 3.78
C LEU A 163 11.44 -14.28 4.62
N ILE A 164 11.58 -13.97 5.92
CA ILE A 164 10.44 -13.81 6.83
C ILE A 164 9.57 -12.63 6.38
N GLY A 165 10.16 -11.47 6.08
CA GLY A 165 9.43 -10.27 5.64
C GLY A 165 8.60 -10.49 4.37
N VAL A 166 9.16 -11.19 3.37
CA VAL A 166 8.48 -11.52 2.10
C VAL A 166 7.24 -12.40 2.31
N ILE A 167 7.20 -13.23 3.35
CA ILE A 167 6.06 -14.10 3.66
C ILE A 167 5.04 -13.37 4.56
N LEU A 168 5.51 -12.69 5.61
CA LEU A 168 4.61 -12.11 6.64
C LEU A 168 3.91 -10.83 6.17
N VAL A 169 4.59 -9.95 5.42
CA VAL A 169 3.98 -8.66 4.99
C VAL A 169 2.78 -8.87 4.05
N PRO A 170 2.83 -9.75 3.03
CA PRO A 170 1.65 -10.07 2.24
C PRO A 170 0.57 -10.83 3.03
N ALA A 171 0.95 -11.66 4.00
CA ALA A 171 0.00 -12.43 4.82
C ALA A 171 -0.82 -11.50 5.74
N THR A 172 -0.17 -10.60 6.48
CA THR A 172 -0.85 -9.63 7.36
C THR A 172 -1.70 -8.63 6.58
N HIS A 173 -1.22 -8.15 5.43
CA HIS A 173 -2.02 -7.29 4.54
C HIS A 173 -3.27 -8.00 4.00
N ARG A 174 -3.15 -9.27 3.58
CA ARG A 174 -4.30 -10.10 3.15
C ARG A 174 -5.29 -10.37 4.28
N MET A 175 -4.80 -10.64 5.49
CA MET A 175 -5.64 -10.77 6.70
C MET A 175 -6.42 -9.48 6.98
N GLY A 176 -5.76 -8.32 6.92
CA GLY A 176 -6.43 -7.02 7.08
C GLY A 176 -7.54 -6.79 6.06
N LYS A 177 -7.30 -7.12 4.77
CA LYS A 177 -8.33 -7.04 3.72
C LYS A 177 -9.49 -8.03 3.93
N GLU A 178 -9.20 -9.27 4.33
CA GLU A 178 -10.24 -10.26 4.63
C GLU A 178 -11.10 -9.82 5.82
N LEU A 179 -10.48 -9.24 6.86
CA LEU A 179 -11.16 -8.76 8.05
C LEU A 179 -12.08 -7.57 7.77
N HIS A 180 -11.65 -6.60 6.94
CA HIS A 180 -12.53 -5.52 6.46
C HIS A 180 -13.72 -6.07 5.65
N ARG A 181 -13.49 -7.01 4.72
CA ARG A 181 -14.57 -7.69 3.98
C ARG A 181 -15.57 -8.37 4.93
N ASN A 182 -15.08 -9.06 5.96
CA ASN A 182 -15.92 -9.73 6.93
C ASN A 182 -16.78 -8.75 7.76
N THR A 183 -16.27 -7.55 8.04
CA THR A 183 -17.04 -6.47 8.68
C THR A 183 -18.18 -5.99 7.78
N LEU A 184 -17.94 -5.78 6.48
CA LEU A 184 -19.00 -5.44 5.52
C LEU A 184 -20.06 -6.56 5.42
N LEU A 185 -19.66 -7.84 5.34
CA LEU A 185 -20.59 -8.97 5.28
C LEU A 185 -21.42 -9.13 6.58
N LYS A 186 -20.84 -8.83 7.74
CA LYS A 186 -21.57 -8.76 9.01
C LYS A 186 -22.59 -7.61 9.00
N LYS A 187 -22.23 -6.44 8.48
CA LYS A 187 -23.11 -5.26 8.35
C LYS A 187 -24.28 -5.54 7.40
N ILE A 188 -24.04 -6.14 6.23
CA ILE A 188 -25.08 -6.61 5.29
C ILE A 188 -26.05 -7.55 6.01
N ARG A 189 -25.54 -8.58 6.71
CA ARG A 189 -26.42 -9.55 7.37
C ARG A 189 -27.17 -9.01 8.58
N TYR A 190 -26.58 -8.08 9.33
CA TYR A 190 -27.28 -7.39 10.40
C TYR A 190 -28.50 -6.63 9.84
N TRP A 191 -28.30 -5.82 8.79
CA TRP A 191 -29.38 -5.10 8.12
C TRP A 191 -30.43 -6.00 7.45
N HIS A 192 -30.04 -7.13 6.86
CA HIS A 192 -31.00 -8.10 6.33
C HIS A 192 -31.81 -8.80 7.45
N THR A 193 -31.20 -9.11 8.59
CA THR A 193 -31.92 -9.66 9.75
C THR A 193 -32.90 -8.64 10.31
N GLU A 194 -32.51 -7.36 10.40
CA GLU A 194 -33.42 -6.27 10.77
C GLU A 194 -34.60 -6.16 9.80
N ALA A 195 -34.33 -6.16 8.49
CA ALA A 195 -35.36 -6.16 7.44
C ALA A 195 -36.29 -7.39 7.51
N ARG A 196 -35.81 -8.53 8.03
CA ARG A 196 -36.65 -9.72 8.28
C ARG A 196 -37.59 -9.52 9.45
N HIS A 197 -37.14 -8.88 10.53
CA HIS A 197 -38.00 -8.55 11.66
C HIS A 197 -39.09 -7.53 11.27
N SER A 198 -38.80 -6.59 10.36
CA SER A 198 -39.79 -5.68 9.78
C SER A 198 -40.63 -6.26 8.62
N ASN A 199 -40.47 -7.54 8.27
CA ASN A 199 -41.12 -8.20 7.12
C ASN A 199 -40.90 -7.51 5.75
N THR A 200 -39.85 -6.72 5.59
CA THR A 200 -39.48 -6.02 4.34
C THR A 200 -38.23 -6.60 3.66
N ALA A 201 -37.72 -7.73 4.14
CA ALA A 201 -36.53 -8.37 3.60
C ALA A 201 -36.73 -9.01 2.22
N LEU A 202 -36.06 -8.43 1.23
CA LEU A 202 -35.70 -9.11 -0.02
C LEU A 202 -34.55 -10.11 0.22
N ALA A 203 -34.57 -11.22 -0.53
CA ALA A 203 -33.57 -12.28 -0.43
C ALA A 203 -32.15 -11.79 -0.77
N LEU A 204 -31.12 -12.33 -0.12
CA LEU A 204 -29.71 -12.05 -0.45
C LEU A 204 -29.32 -12.76 -1.76
N GLN A 205 -29.70 -12.15 -2.89
CA GLN A 205 -29.24 -12.54 -4.21
C GLN A 205 -28.34 -11.43 -4.76
N ASN A 206 -27.35 -11.80 -5.57
CA ASN A 206 -26.40 -10.87 -6.16
C ASN A 206 -26.88 -10.50 -7.56
N ASP A 207 -27.06 -9.20 -7.80
CA ASP A 207 -27.22 -8.67 -9.13
C ASP A 207 -25.84 -8.41 -9.77
N LYS A 208 -25.51 -9.20 -10.79
CA LYS A 208 -24.22 -9.13 -11.49
C LYS A 208 -24.13 -7.99 -12.50
N ASP A 209 -25.25 -7.35 -12.82
CA ASP A 209 -25.29 -6.27 -13.80
C ASP A 209 -24.90 -4.92 -13.15
N ILE A 210 -24.74 -4.89 -11.81
CA ILE A 210 -24.27 -3.73 -11.04
C ILE A 210 -22.74 -3.59 -11.12
N SER A 211 -22.31 -2.53 -11.78
CA SER A 211 -20.92 -2.12 -11.99
C SER A 211 -20.74 -0.63 -11.67
N LEU A 212 -19.52 -0.12 -11.81
CA LEU A 212 -19.27 1.33 -11.71
C LEU A 212 -20.13 2.18 -12.66
N GLU A 213 -20.41 1.70 -13.87
CA GLU A 213 -21.17 2.44 -14.90
C GLU A 213 -22.69 2.32 -14.67
N THR A 214 -23.15 1.24 -14.05
CA THR A 214 -24.58 0.91 -13.82
C THR A 214 -25.04 1.14 -12.37
N THR A 215 -24.27 1.89 -11.56
CA THR A 215 -24.49 2.06 -10.10
C THR A 215 -25.89 2.55 -9.68
N TYR A 216 -26.69 3.16 -10.56
CA TYR A 216 -28.05 3.63 -10.25
C TYR A 216 -29.14 2.55 -10.44
N GLN A 217 -28.82 1.40 -11.04
CA GLN A 217 -29.82 0.36 -11.32
C GLN A 217 -30.39 -0.28 -10.05
N ASP A 218 -29.66 -0.25 -8.92
CA ASP A 218 -30.11 -0.75 -7.63
C ASP A 218 -30.49 0.32 -6.60
N ASP A 219 -30.69 1.58 -7.02
CA ASP A 219 -31.15 2.69 -6.14
C ASP A 219 -32.47 2.35 -5.41
N ASN A 220 -33.35 1.62 -6.08
CA ASN A 220 -34.64 1.18 -5.53
C ASN A 220 -34.55 -0.04 -4.60
N GLN A 221 -33.37 -0.66 -4.48
CA GLN A 221 -33.13 -1.79 -3.58
C GLN A 221 -32.68 -1.29 -2.19
N PRO A 222 -32.94 -2.03 -1.10
CA PRO A 222 -32.47 -1.64 0.23
C PRO A 222 -30.94 -1.63 0.32
N ASN A 223 -30.40 -0.75 1.18
CA ASN A 223 -28.97 -0.50 1.37
C ASN A 223 -28.10 -1.76 1.52
N TYR A 224 -28.64 -2.84 2.11
CA TYR A 224 -27.90 -4.09 2.28
C TYR A 224 -27.71 -4.88 0.97
N LEU A 225 -28.63 -4.77 0.01
CA LEU A 225 -28.46 -5.32 -1.34
C LEU A 225 -27.51 -4.44 -2.17
N GLN A 226 -27.66 -3.11 -2.10
CA GLN A 226 -26.73 -2.19 -2.76
C GLN A 226 -25.27 -2.46 -2.36
N MET A 227 -25.01 -2.69 -1.07
CA MET A 227 -23.67 -3.06 -0.59
C MET A 227 -23.30 -4.51 -0.97
N LEU A 228 -24.24 -5.44 -1.04
CA LEU A 228 -24.01 -6.84 -1.41
C LEU A 228 -23.56 -7.00 -2.87
N ASN A 229 -24.25 -6.33 -3.81
CA ASN A 229 -23.97 -6.39 -5.25
C ASN A 229 -22.52 -5.96 -5.57
N ARG A 230 -21.97 -5.04 -4.77
CA ARG A 230 -20.65 -4.45 -4.97
C ARG A 230 -19.52 -5.15 -4.18
N VAL A 231 -19.82 -6.03 -3.23
CA VAL A 231 -18.84 -6.71 -2.35
C VAL A 231 -18.67 -8.18 -2.74
N PRO A 232 -17.44 -8.70 -2.96
CA PRO A 232 -17.23 -10.11 -3.31
C PRO A 232 -17.57 -11.06 -2.15
N HIS A 233 -18.58 -11.91 -2.35
CA HIS A 233 -19.15 -12.81 -1.33
C HIS A 233 -19.32 -14.25 -1.83
N ASN A 234 -19.55 -15.19 -0.90
CA ASN A 234 -19.96 -16.57 -1.23
C ASN A 234 -21.50 -16.69 -1.27
N ALA A 235 -22.02 -17.83 -1.76
CA ALA A 235 -23.46 -18.05 -1.97
C ALA A 235 -24.34 -17.91 -0.70
N GLN A 236 -23.77 -17.86 0.50
CA GLN A 236 -24.48 -17.72 1.78
C GLN A 236 -24.20 -16.38 2.49
N VAL A 237 -23.48 -15.45 1.85
CA VAL A 237 -23.03 -14.16 2.44
C VAL A 237 -22.27 -14.39 3.78
N THR A 238 -21.43 -15.41 3.72
CA THR A 238 -20.38 -15.92 4.62
C THR A 238 -19.17 -15.02 4.96
N PRO A 239 -18.93 -14.50 6.19
CA PRO A 239 -17.56 -14.19 6.59
C PRO A 239 -16.67 -15.43 6.48
N GLN A 240 -15.50 -15.27 5.88
CA GLN A 240 -14.50 -16.33 5.73
C GLN A 240 -13.20 -15.86 6.40
N TYR A 241 -12.51 -16.73 7.10
CA TYR A 241 -11.32 -16.38 7.89
C TYR A 241 -10.09 -17.20 7.47
N TRP A 242 -9.94 -17.51 6.18
CA TRP A 242 -8.88 -18.41 5.72
C TRP A 242 -7.53 -17.70 5.65
N ALA A 243 -7.49 -16.47 5.11
CA ALA A 243 -6.26 -15.66 5.13
C ALA A 243 -5.90 -15.25 6.56
N THR A 244 -6.91 -14.96 7.39
CA THR A 244 -6.80 -14.69 8.83
C THR A 244 -6.20 -15.88 9.57
N GLY A 245 -6.71 -17.09 9.34
CA GLY A 245 -6.21 -18.32 9.96
C GLY A 245 -4.76 -18.61 9.59
N ILE A 246 -4.40 -18.46 8.31
CA ILE A 246 -3.01 -18.63 7.85
C ILE A 246 -2.09 -17.57 8.48
N ALA A 247 -2.48 -16.29 8.48
CA ALA A 247 -1.66 -15.23 9.05
C ALA A 247 -1.47 -15.41 10.56
N VAL A 248 -2.53 -15.73 11.31
CA VAL A 248 -2.43 -16.04 12.75
C VAL A 248 -1.56 -17.28 13.00
N ALA A 249 -1.71 -18.34 12.21
CA ALA A 249 -0.88 -19.54 12.32
C ALA A 249 0.61 -19.23 12.05
N LEU A 250 0.92 -18.41 11.05
CA LEU A 250 2.30 -17.97 10.77
C LEU A 250 2.86 -17.10 11.91
N ILE A 251 2.11 -16.10 12.37
CA ILE A 251 2.54 -15.22 13.47
C ILE A 251 2.80 -16.05 14.73
N LEU A 252 1.90 -16.98 15.07
CA LEU A 252 2.04 -17.85 16.22
C LEU A 252 3.20 -18.84 16.06
N PHE A 253 3.38 -19.43 14.88
CA PHE A 253 4.51 -20.31 14.56
C PHE A 253 5.84 -19.59 14.73
N PHE A 254 5.98 -18.38 14.19
CA PHE A 254 7.20 -17.58 14.34
C PHE A 254 7.40 -17.09 15.77
N ALA A 255 6.36 -16.68 16.50
CA ALA A 255 6.48 -16.27 17.90
C ALA A 255 6.87 -17.42 18.84
N ILE A 256 6.28 -18.61 18.66
CA ILE A 256 6.61 -19.82 19.42
C ILE A 256 8.00 -20.34 19.03
N GLY A 257 8.30 -20.43 17.74
CA GLY A 257 9.62 -20.83 17.25
C GLY A 257 10.73 -19.89 17.73
N ALA A 258 10.46 -18.58 17.75
CA ALA A 258 11.36 -17.58 18.31
C ALA A 258 11.66 -17.82 19.78
N TYR A 259 10.62 -18.08 20.59
CA TYR A 259 10.78 -18.40 21.99
C TYR A 259 11.62 -19.67 22.21
N PHE A 260 11.33 -20.76 21.49
CA PHE A 260 12.06 -22.03 21.64
C PHE A 260 13.53 -21.93 21.22
N VAL A 261 13.82 -21.36 20.05
CA VAL A 261 15.22 -21.20 19.63
C VAL A 261 15.95 -20.31 20.64
N ARG A 262 15.33 -19.21 21.10
CA ARG A 262 16.01 -18.32 22.04
C ARG A 262 16.20 -18.90 23.45
N ALA A 263 15.28 -19.74 23.92
CA ALA A 263 15.46 -20.50 25.15
C ALA A 263 16.68 -21.43 25.03
N ALA A 264 16.75 -22.20 23.95
CA ALA A 264 17.88 -23.08 23.68
C ALA A 264 19.21 -22.30 23.50
N THR A 265 19.18 -21.03 23.09
CA THR A 265 20.40 -20.19 22.99
C THR A 265 20.99 -19.95 24.37
N ILE A 266 20.15 -19.70 25.39
CA ILE A 266 20.61 -19.56 26.78
C ILE A 266 21.27 -20.86 27.23
N ASP A 267 20.60 -21.99 27.06
CA ASP A 267 21.08 -23.29 27.56
C ASP A 267 22.47 -23.64 26.98
N ASN A 268 22.71 -23.31 25.70
CA ASN A 268 24.03 -23.44 25.09
C ASN A 268 25.06 -22.44 25.64
N GLN A 269 24.67 -21.17 25.86
CA GLN A 269 25.56 -20.14 26.40
C GLN A 269 25.94 -20.39 27.87
N ASP A 270 25.02 -20.88 28.70
CA ASP A 270 25.27 -21.25 30.09
C ASP A 270 26.13 -22.53 30.17
N THR A 271 25.86 -23.53 29.32
CA THR A 271 26.70 -24.74 29.22
C THR A 271 28.14 -24.41 28.83
N GLN A 272 28.34 -23.49 27.88
CA GLN A 272 29.68 -23.01 27.50
C GLN A 272 30.35 -22.21 28.63
N ALA A 273 29.60 -21.41 29.38
CA ALA A 273 30.14 -20.62 30.50
C ALA A 273 30.62 -21.52 31.66
N VAL A 274 29.87 -22.58 31.99
CA VAL A 274 30.27 -23.56 33.02
C VAL A 274 31.51 -24.34 32.57
N ASN A 275 31.47 -24.91 31.37
CA ASN A 275 32.56 -25.75 30.84
C ASN A 275 33.85 -24.95 30.56
N GLY A 276 33.74 -23.68 30.16
CA GLY A 276 34.87 -22.80 29.84
C GLY A 276 35.43 -21.99 31.00
N SER A 277 34.91 -22.16 32.22
CA SER A 277 35.42 -21.42 33.39
C SER A 277 36.81 -21.94 33.81
N PRO A 278 37.78 -21.07 34.16
CA PRO A 278 39.11 -21.52 34.60
C PRO A 278 39.09 -22.30 35.94
N PHE A 279 37.97 -22.29 36.66
CA PHE A 279 37.74 -23.12 37.85
C PHE A 279 37.43 -24.59 37.53
N SER A 280 37.04 -24.93 36.30
CA SER A 280 36.88 -26.34 35.89
C SER A 280 38.21 -27.01 35.57
N GLN A 281 39.28 -26.23 35.36
CA GLN A 281 40.65 -26.75 35.33
C GLN A 281 41.14 -27.00 36.74
N GLN A 282 41.16 -28.29 37.10
CA GLN A 282 41.52 -28.83 38.40
C GLN A 282 42.96 -28.42 38.79
N VAL A 283 43.10 -27.29 39.48
CA VAL A 283 44.37 -26.86 40.09
C VAL A 283 44.75 -27.92 41.12
N SER A 284 45.87 -28.61 40.87
CA SER A 284 46.35 -29.65 41.77
C SER A 284 46.70 -29.03 43.13
N PRO A 285 46.29 -29.66 44.26
CA PRO A 285 46.43 -29.05 45.57
C PRO A 285 47.89 -29.04 46.02
N ALA A 286 48.57 -27.91 45.81
CA ALA A 286 49.77 -27.57 46.55
C ALA A 286 49.33 -27.17 47.96
N ALA A 287 49.57 -28.06 48.93
CA ALA A 287 49.12 -27.88 50.32
C ALA A 287 49.64 -26.56 50.90
N SER A 288 48.71 -25.65 51.23
CA SER A 288 49.02 -24.38 51.88
C SER A 288 49.04 -24.57 53.39
N PRO A 289 50.03 -24.03 54.14
CA PRO A 289 50.10 -24.16 55.60
C PRO A 289 48.99 -23.40 56.38
N PHE A 290 47.96 -22.90 55.68
CA PHE A 290 46.78 -22.23 56.23
C PHE A 290 45.48 -22.94 55.81
N ASP A 291 45.48 -24.28 55.74
CA ASP A 291 44.28 -25.05 55.44
C ASP A 291 43.14 -24.74 56.43
N LEU A 292 41.99 -24.36 55.87
CA LEU A 292 40.78 -24.05 56.62
C LEU A 292 40.21 -25.32 57.25
N PRO A 293 39.53 -25.25 58.41
CA PRO A 293 38.80 -26.38 58.98
C PRO A 293 37.83 -26.97 57.94
N ALA A 294 37.72 -28.30 57.89
CA ALA A 294 36.90 -28.99 56.88
C ALA A 294 35.43 -28.51 56.82
N GLU A 295 34.89 -28.07 57.96
CA GLU A 295 33.56 -27.48 58.09
C GLU A 295 33.45 -26.11 57.38
N ALA A 296 34.46 -25.24 57.52
CA ALA A 296 34.53 -23.96 56.81
C ALA A 296 34.76 -24.12 55.29
N VAL A 297 35.47 -25.17 54.87
CA VAL A 297 35.61 -25.53 53.44
C VAL A 297 34.27 -25.99 52.87
N ALA A 298 33.50 -26.78 53.63
CA ALA A 298 32.16 -27.21 53.25
C ALA A 298 31.15 -26.04 53.19
N ASP A 299 31.19 -25.13 54.16
CA ASP A 299 30.33 -23.93 54.18
C ASP A 299 30.67 -22.96 53.04
N ASN A 300 31.95 -22.71 52.75
CA ASN A 300 32.35 -21.91 51.60
C ASN A 300 31.90 -22.56 50.28
N ALA A 301 32.10 -23.88 50.12
CA ALA A 301 31.61 -24.58 48.94
C ALA A 301 30.07 -24.54 48.82
N ALA A 302 29.33 -24.61 49.93
CA ALA A 302 27.87 -24.46 49.93
C ALA A 302 27.43 -23.02 49.57
N ALA A 303 28.15 -22.01 50.07
CA ALA A 303 27.92 -20.61 49.76
C ALA A 303 28.20 -20.29 48.28
N ASP A 304 29.32 -20.77 47.73
CA ASP A 304 29.70 -20.58 46.33
C ASP A 304 28.72 -21.29 45.38
N ASN A 305 28.32 -22.53 45.70
CA ASN A 305 27.30 -23.25 44.93
C ASN A 305 25.95 -22.52 44.95
N LYS A 306 25.56 -21.96 46.10
CA LYS A 306 24.32 -21.20 46.25
C LYS A 306 24.38 -19.86 45.50
N ALA A 307 25.48 -19.11 45.64
CA ALA A 307 25.70 -17.85 44.92
C ALA A 307 25.73 -18.09 43.40
N GLY A 308 26.39 -19.14 42.93
CA GLY A 308 26.38 -19.56 41.52
C GLY A 308 24.97 -19.88 41.01
N ALA A 309 24.17 -20.62 41.79
CA ALA A 309 22.78 -20.92 41.46
C ALA A 309 21.88 -19.67 41.45
N GLU A 310 22.06 -18.73 42.38
CA GLU A 310 21.33 -17.46 42.43
C GLU A 310 21.71 -16.53 41.28
N ILE A 311 23.00 -16.44 40.91
CA ILE A 311 23.46 -15.67 39.75
C ILE A 311 22.93 -16.27 38.44
N ALA A 312 23.02 -17.60 38.27
CA ALA A 312 22.53 -18.29 37.08
C ALA A 312 21.00 -18.14 36.93
N SER A 313 20.24 -18.38 38.01
CA SER A 313 18.77 -18.24 37.97
C SER A 313 18.32 -16.81 37.71
N ASN A 314 18.98 -15.80 38.30
CA ASN A 314 18.72 -14.38 37.99
C ASN A 314 19.06 -14.02 36.53
N ARG A 315 20.17 -14.54 35.98
CA ARG A 315 20.55 -14.37 34.55
C ARG A 315 19.51 -14.98 33.61
N VAL A 316 19.07 -16.19 33.90
CA VAL A 316 18.03 -16.91 33.15
C VAL A 316 16.68 -16.20 33.27
N PHE A 317 16.34 -15.63 34.43
CA PHE A 317 15.10 -14.86 34.61
C PHE A 317 15.12 -13.53 33.83
N ALA A 318 16.19 -12.74 33.97
CA ALA A 318 16.33 -11.45 33.29
C ALA A 318 16.32 -11.61 31.75
N SER A 319 17.01 -12.62 31.23
CA SER A 319 16.97 -12.93 29.80
C SER A 319 15.57 -13.34 29.35
N LYS A 320 14.89 -14.29 30.03
CA LYS A 320 13.49 -14.67 29.74
C LYS A 320 12.54 -13.46 29.71
N LEU A 321 12.69 -12.49 30.62
CA LEU A 321 11.88 -11.26 30.64
C LEU A 321 12.09 -10.44 29.36
N THR A 322 13.32 -10.22 28.92
CA THR A 322 13.58 -9.50 27.65
C THR A 322 12.96 -10.21 26.45
N PHE A 323 12.83 -11.53 26.49
CA PHE A 323 12.28 -12.30 25.37
C PHE A 323 10.76 -12.15 25.27
N ILE A 324 10.06 -12.08 26.40
CA ILE A 324 8.63 -11.73 26.45
C ILE A 324 8.42 -10.35 25.83
N ILE A 325 9.27 -9.37 26.16
CA ILE A 325 9.20 -8.02 25.60
C ILE A 325 9.39 -8.04 24.07
N LEU A 326 10.42 -8.71 23.54
CA LEU A 326 10.59 -8.83 22.07
C LEU A 326 9.41 -9.55 21.41
N SER A 327 8.89 -10.64 21.98
CA SER A 327 7.74 -11.35 21.40
C SER A 327 6.47 -10.49 21.36
N VAL A 328 6.25 -9.63 22.37
CA VAL A 328 5.14 -8.67 22.38
C VAL A 328 5.33 -7.58 21.33
N ILE A 329 6.56 -7.06 21.15
CA ILE A 329 6.88 -6.07 20.11
C ILE A 329 6.64 -6.67 18.72
N PHE A 330 7.12 -7.90 18.47
CA PHE A 330 6.88 -8.63 17.23
C PHE A 330 5.38 -8.72 16.91
N VAL A 331 4.55 -9.18 17.86
CA VAL A 331 3.08 -9.22 17.67
C VAL A 331 2.51 -7.82 17.44
N GLY A 332 2.98 -6.80 18.15
CA GLY A 332 2.58 -5.40 17.96
C GLY A 332 2.86 -4.88 16.55
N VAL A 333 4.03 -5.16 15.98
CA VAL A 333 4.38 -4.82 14.60
C VAL A 333 3.48 -5.55 13.60
N GLN A 334 3.16 -6.83 13.83
CA GLN A 334 2.22 -7.56 12.97
C GLN A 334 0.79 -6.99 13.07
N LEU A 335 0.33 -6.56 14.25
CA LEU A 335 -0.95 -5.87 14.42
C LEU A 335 -1.00 -4.56 13.61
N ILE A 336 0.07 -3.77 13.59
CA ILE A 336 0.15 -2.57 12.74
C ILE A 336 0.01 -2.95 11.25
N GLY A 337 0.67 -4.00 10.79
CA GLY A 337 0.51 -4.52 9.42
C GLY A 337 -0.93 -4.95 9.08
N ILE A 338 -1.62 -5.59 10.02
CA ILE A 338 -3.02 -5.98 9.89
C ILE A 338 -3.95 -4.75 9.86
N LEU A 339 -3.73 -3.76 10.74
CA LEU A 339 -4.50 -2.51 10.77
C LEU A 339 -4.34 -1.72 9.47
N ILE A 340 -3.10 -1.61 8.97
CA ILE A 340 -2.80 -1.03 7.65
C ILE A 340 -3.58 -1.76 6.56
N GLY A 341 -3.55 -3.10 6.54
CA GLY A 341 -4.34 -3.91 5.62
C GLY A 341 -5.84 -3.71 5.75
N MET A 342 -6.36 -3.40 6.95
CA MET A 342 -7.79 -3.16 7.18
C MET A 342 -8.26 -1.78 6.71
N TYR A 343 -7.53 -0.71 7.04
CA TYR A 343 -7.95 0.66 6.74
C TYR A 343 -7.67 1.09 5.29
N TYR A 344 -6.55 0.64 4.71
CA TYR A 344 -6.13 1.03 3.35
C TYR A 344 -6.44 -0.02 2.27
N SER A 345 -7.17 -1.09 2.61
CA SER A 345 -7.73 -1.98 1.59
C SER A 345 -9.10 -1.52 1.13
N LEU A 346 -9.35 -1.72 -0.16
CA LEU A 346 -10.66 -1.62 -0.79
C LEU A 346 -11.10 -3.04 -1.14
N VAL A 347 -12.33 -3.37 -0.77
CA VAL A 347 -12.94 -4.70 -0.90
C VAL A 347 -13.93 -4.75 -2.05
N GLY A 348 -14.66 -3.68 -2.33
CA GLY A 348 -15.63 -3.66 -3.42
C GLY A 348 -14.98 -3.89 -4.79
N ILE A 349 -15.75 -4.51 -5.70
CA ILE A 349 -15.27 -5.03 -6.99
C ILE A 349 -14.58 -3.93 -7.80
N ASP A 350 -15.26 -2.80 -8.02
CA ASP A 350 -14.74 -1.64 -8.74
C ASP A 350 -14.24 -0.52 -7.80
N SER A 351 -14.32 -0.68 -6.48
CA SER A 351 -13.95 0.38 -5.51
C SER A 351 -12.52 0.91 -5.73
N LYS A 352 -11.57 0.04 -6.13
CA LYS A 352 -10.20 0.46 -6.44
C LYS A 352 -10.13 1.34 -7.70
N ALA A 353 -10.99 1.12 -8.69
CA ALA A 353 -11.09 1.96 -9.88
C ALA A 353 -11.77 3.29 -9.54
N ALA A 354 -12.94 3.24 -8.88
CA ALA A 354 -13.67 4.43 -8.43
C ALA A 354 -12.80 5.36 -7.57
N ALA A 355 -12.11 4.82 -6.55
CA ALA A 355 -11.22 5.60 -5.68
C ALA A 355 -10.01 6.19 -6.43
N LYS A 356 -9.57 5.58 -7.54
CA LYS A 356 -8.50 6.13 -8.39
C LYS A 356 -9.00 7.30 -9.26
N TYR A 357 -10.25 7.26 -9.72
CA TYR A 357 -10.84 8.35 -10.51
C TYR A 357 -11.25 9.54 -9.64
N VAL A 358 -11.84 9.30 -8.47
CA VAL A 358 -12.13 10.35 -7.47
C VAL A 358 -10.84 10.96 -6.92
N GLY A 359 -9.87 10.11 -6.54
CA GLY A 359 -8.49 10.48 -6.28
C GLY A 359 -8.31 11.67 -5.32
N ASP A 360 -7.84 12.79 -5.88
CA ASP A 360 -7.48 14.00 -5.16
C ASP A 360 -8.47 15.17 -5.40
N PHE A 361 -9.55 14.95 -6.15
CA PHE A 361 -10.56 15.97 -6.45
C PHE A 361 -11.55 16.13 -5.30
N SER A 362 -11.88 17.38 -4.96
CA SER A 362 -12.83 17.71 -3.89
C SER A 362 -14.28 17.74 -4.36
N SER A 363 -14.52 18.09 -5.63
CA SER A 363 -15.84 18.31 -6.21
C SER A 363 -15.97 17.77 -7.64
N SER A 364 -17.21 17.52 -8.07
CA SER A 364 -17.52 17.11 -9.45
C SER A 364 -17.17 18.19 -10.48
N GLN A 365 -17.28 19.46 -10.09
CA GLN A 365 -16.94 20.60 -10.95
C GLN A 365 -15.42 20.67 -11.18
N GLU A 366 -14.61 20.60 -10.11
CA GLU A 366 -13.15 20.59 -10.21
C GLU A 366 -12.63 19.43 -11.09
N PHE A 367 -13.23 18.24 -10.93
CA PHE A 367 -12.97 17.08 -11.78
C PHE A 367 -13.32 17.35 -13.25
N ALA A 368 -14.52 17.88 -13.52
CA ALA A 368 -14.99 18.19 -14.86
C ALA A 368 -14.14 19.28 -15.54
N ASP A 369 -13.73 20.31 -14.81
CA ASP A 369 -12.90 21.41 -15.30
C ASP A 369 -11.48 20.94 -15.64
N PHE A 370 -10.88 20.10 -14.78
CA PHE A 370 -9.58 19.48 -15.07
C PHE A 370 -9.63 18.63 -16.35
N HIS A 371 -10.66 17.81 -16.50
CA HIS A 371 -10.86 16.97 -17.68
C HIS A 371 -11.25 17.78 -18.93
N ALA A 372 -11.99 18.89 -18.79
CA ALA A 372 -12.29 19.84 -19.87
C ALA A 372 -11.03 20.55 -20.37
N MET A 373 -10.22 21.14 -19.48
CA MET A 373 -8.94 21.75 -19.84
C MET A 373 -8.03 20.77 -20.58
N ARG A 374 -7.97 19.51 -20.13
CA ARG A 374 -7.14 18.49 -20.77
C ARG A 374 -7.68 18.04 -22.13
N ARG A 375 -9.01 17.92 -22.31
CA ARG A 375 -9.64 17.71 -23.63
C ARG A 375 -9.33 18.86 -24.58
N GLU A 376 -9.44 20.10 -24.11
CA GLU A 376 -9.21 21.29 -24.93
C GLU A 376 -7.75 21.38 -25.37
N GLN A 377 -6.78 21.12 -24.48
CA GLN A 377 -5.36 21.06 -24.86
C GLN A 377 -5.08 20.01 -25.95
N VAL A 378 -5.72 18.84 -25.88
CA VAL A 378 -5.61 17.80 -26.92
C VAL A 378 -6.27 18.26 -28.23
N ALA A 379 -7.45 18.87 -28.17
CA ALA A 379 -8.18 19.35 -29.34
C ALA A 379 -7.45 20.49 -30.07
N ARG A 380 -6.93 21.49 -29.33
CA ARG A 380 -6.10 22.57 -29.87
C ARG A 380 -4.83 22.00 -30.54
N SER A 381 -4.10 21.13 -29.84
CA SER A 381 -2.88 20.50 -30.40
C SER A 381 -3.16 19.67 -31.65
N ALA A 382 -4.27 18.92 -31.68
CA ALA A 382 -4.70 18.16 -32.83
C ALA A 382 -5.04 19.06 -34.03
N GLN A 383 -5.79 20.14 -33.79
CA GLN A 383 -6.16 21.12 -34.80
C GLN A 383 -4.92 21.83 -35.40
N ASP A 384 -3.94 22.22 -34.56
CA ASP A 384 -2.68 22.82 -35.04
C ASP A 384 -1.91 21.86 -35.97
N LYS A 385 -1.83 20.57 -35.60
CA LYS A 385 -1.12 19.57 -36.42
C LYS A 385 -1.91 19.21 -37.68
N LEU A 386 -3.24 19.21 -37.63
CA LEU A 386 -4.12 19.03 -38.79
C LEU A 386 -3.98 20.20 -39.77
N ALA A 387 -4.05 21.45 -39.30
CA ALA A 387 -3.85 22.65 -40.11
C ALA A 387 -2.44 22.67 -40.75
N THR A 388 -1.41 22.26 -40.01
CA THR A 388 -0.04 22.12 -40.55
C THR A 388 0.04 21.06 -41.66
N LEU A 389 -0.66 19.93 -41.51
CA LEU A 389 -0.75 18.90 -42.55
C LEU A 389 -1.50 19.41 -43.78
N GLN A 390 -2.67 20.03 -43.57
CA GLN A 390 -3.51 20.60 -44.61
C GLN A 390 -2.78 21.67 -45.43
N ASN A 391 -2.08 22.61 -44.78
CA ASN A 391 -1.26 23.61 -45.47
C ASN A 391 -0.16 22.97 -46.34
N ARG A 392 0.47 21.88 -45.90
CA ARG A 392 1.46 21.15 -46.72
C ARG A 392 0.84 20.40 -47.91
N LEU A 393 -0.36 19.85 -47.74
CA LEU A 393 -1.11 19.21 -48.83
C LEU A 393 -1.58 20.26 -49.86
N LEU A 394 -2.12 21.40 -49.40
CA LEU A 394 -2.52 22.53 -50.23
C LEU A 394 -1.36 23.09 -51.06
N MET A 395 -0.20 23.35 -50.44
CA MET A 395 0.99 23.85 -51.14
C MET A 395 1.50 22.89 -52.23
N LYS A 396 1.42 21.58 -52.01
CA LYS A 396 1.74 20.59 -53.05
C LYS A 396 0.69 20.58 -54.17
N ARG A 397 -0.57 20.84 -53.84
CA ARG A 397 -1.70 20.76 -54.76
C ARG A 397 -1.85 22.02 -55.64
N SER A 398 -1.47 23.19 -55.13
CA SER A 398 -1.43 24.43 -55.92
C SER A 398 -0.42 24.34 -57.07
N LEU A 399 0.68 23.59 -56.88
CA LEU A 399 1.65 23.25 -57.91
C LEU A 399 1.12 22.23 -58.96
N SER A 400 0.00 21.55 -58.68
CA SER A 400 -0.51 20.42 -59.48
C SER A 400 -1.89 20.65 -60.09
N GLN A 401 -2.32 21.91 -60.25
CA GLN A 401 -3.59 22.35 -60.85
C GLN A 401 -4.79 21.42 -60.56
N SER A 402 -5.18 21.29 -59.29
CA SER A 402 -6.39 20.52 -58.97
C SER A 402 -7.35 21.26 -58.03
N GLU A 403 -8.62 20.88 -58.18
CA GLU A 403 -9.85 21.51 -57.71
C GLU A 403 -9.77 22.26 -56.37
N ALA A 404 -10.33 23.48 -56.36
CA ALA A 404 -10.41 24.34 -55.20
C ALA A 404 -11.27 23.69 -54.10
N LEU A 405 -10.73 23.60 -52.89
CA LEU A 405 -11.39 22.94 -51.75
C LEU A 405 -12.38 23.90 -51.08
N THR A 406 -13.69 23.61 -51.21
CA THR A 406 -14.77 24.45 -50.65
C THR A 406 -14.80 24.50 -49.12
N ARG A 407 -14.39 23.41 -48.45
CA ARG A 407 -14.25 23.34 -46.98
C ARG A 407 -13.16 22.33 -46.60
N LEU A 408 -12.33 22.71 -45.62
CA LEU A 408 -11.41 21.80 -44.94
C LEU A 408 -12.06 21.30 -43.63
N PRO A 409 -12.01 19.99 -43.35
CA PRO A 409 -12.54 19.44 -42.11
C PRO A 409 -11.62 19.79 -40.93
N THR A 410 -12.21 19.96 -39.76
CA THR A 410 -11.54 20.29 -38.49
C THR A 410 -11.45 19.06 -37.58
N PHE A 411 -10.63 19.11 -36.54
CA PHE A 411 -10.62 18.06 -35.52
C PHE A 411 -11.95 17.96 -34.77
N GLN A 412 -12.73 19.05 -34.70
CA GLN A 412 -14.08 19.04 -34.14
C GLN A 412 -15.06 18.24 -35.02
N ASP A 413 -15.02 18.40 -36.35
CA ASP A 413 -15.80 17.56 -37.28
C ASP A 413 -15.45 16.07 -37.12
N TYR A 414 -14.20 15.74 -36.78
CA TYR A 414 -13.78 14.37 -36.49
C TYR A 414 -14.37 13.82 -35.18
N ILE A 415 -14.37 14.63 -34.12
CA ILE A 415 -14.95 14.28 -32.81
C ILE A 415 -16.44 13.99 -32.98
N GLU A 416 -17.18 14.92 -33.61
CA GLU A 416 -18.63 14.80 -33.84
C GLU A 416 -18.94 13.57 -34.71
N GLY A 417 -18.17 13.34 -35.78
CA GLY A 417 -18.28 12.15 -36.60
C GLY A 417 -18.04 10.84 -35.83
N LYS A 418 -17.12 10.83 -34.86
CA LYS A 418 -16.87 9.66 -34.00
C LYS A 418 -17.94 9.45 -32.93
N GLN A 419 -18.52 10.52 -32.40
CA GLN A 419 -19.66 10.46 -31.47
C GLN A 419 -20.89 9.90 -32.19
N GLN A 420 -21.28 10.48 -33.33
CA GLN A 420 -22.39 9.96 -34.14
C GLN A 420 -22.21 8.49 -34.59
N GLU A 421 -20.97 8.05 -34.84
CA GLU A 421 -20.67 6.64 -35.10
C GLU A 421 -20.82 5.74 -33.87
N ALA A 422 -20.60 6.25 -32.66
CA ALA A 422 -20.86 5.53 -31.42
C ALA A 422 -22.36 5.46 -31.15
N ASP A 423 -23.06 6.59 -31.17
CA ASP A 423 -24.50 6.71 -30.93
C ASP A 423 -25.30 5.79 -31.87
N LYS A 424 -24.93 5.75 -33.17
CA LYS A 424 -25.54 4.83 -34.16
C LYS A 424 -25.28 3.35 -33.82
N ARG A 425 -24.09 2.99 -33.34
CA ARG A 425 -23.78 1.60 -32.93
C ARG A 425 -24.53 1.20 -31.67
N GLU A 426 -24.73 2.13 -30.74
CA GLU A 426 -25.51 1.90 -29.52
C GLU A 426 -26.99 1.74 -29.85
N ALA A 427 -27.55 2.62 -30.69
CA ALA A 427 -28.91 2.48 -31.21
C ALA A 427 -29.12 1.15 -31.97
N ASP A 428 -28.17 0.76 -32.84
CA ASP A 428 -28.20 -0.54 -33.54
C ASP A 428 -28.14 -1.73 -32.56
N GLN A 429 -27.36 -1.62 -31.48
CA GLN A 429 -27.27 -2.66 -30.45
C GLN A 429 -28.56 -2.75 -29.62
N GLN A 430 -29.12 -1.62 -29.20
CA GLN A 430 -30.41 -1.55 -28.51
C GLN A 430 -31.53 -2.11 -29.39
N ALA A 431 -31.60 -1.73 -30.66
CA ALA A 431 -32.58 -2.28 -31.61
C ALA A 431 -32.45 -3.80 -31.80
N ARG A 432 -31.22 -4.33 -31.81
CA ARG A 432 -30.96 -5.79 -31.83
C ARG A 432 -31.35 -6.48 -30.52
N GLN A 433 -31.12 -5.85 -29.36
CA GLN A 433 -31.54 -6.38 -28.06
C GLN A 433 -33.07 -6.39 -27.95
N LEU A 434 -33.74 -5.31 -28.34
CA LEU A 434 -35.20 -5.21 -28.38
C LEU A 434 -35.82 -6.24 -29.32
N LYS A 435 -35.24 -6.46 -30.52
CA LYS A 435 -35.67 -7.57 -31.40
C LYS A 435 -35.53 -8.93 -30.74
N LYS A 436 -34.37 -9.24 -30.15
CA LYS A 436 -34.16 -10.52 -29.43
C LYS A 436 -35.12 -10.71 -28.25
N ALA A 437 -35.42 -9.64 -27.52
CA ALA A 437 -36.39 -9.67 -26.42
C ALA A 437 -37.82 -9.92 -26.93
N ALA A 438 -38.23 -9.25 -28.02
CA ALA A 438 -39.52 -9.46 -28.66
C ALA A 438 -39.65 -10.87 -29.27
N GLU A 439 -38.60 -11.38 -29.90
CA GLU A 439 -38.53 -12.76 -30.40
C GLU A 439 -38.65 -13.78 -29.26
N ALA A 440 -37.94 -13.57 -28.14
CA ALA A 440 -38.05 -14.43 -26.96
C ALA A 440 -39.45 -14.39 -26.32
N GLN A 441 -40.08 -13.21 -26.23
CA GLN A 441 -41.45 -13.06 -25.76
C GLN A 441 -42.46 -13.72 -26.72
N ALA A 442 -42.28 -13.62 -28.04
CA ALA A 442 -43.13 -14.27 -29.03
C ALA A 442 -43.03 -15.80 -28.96
N VAL A 443 -41.82 -16.36 -28.77
CA VAL A 443 -41.62 -17.80 -28.55
C VAL A 443 -42.27 -18.26 -27.25
N SER A 444 -42.15 -17.49 -26.16
CA SER A 444 -42.82 -17.79 -24.89
C SER A 444 -44.35 -17.73 -24.99
N ALA A 445 -44.89 -16.74 -25.70
CA ALA A 445 -46.33 -16.60 -25.95
C ALA A 445 -46.88 -17.73 -26.84
N ALA A 446 -46.13 -18.14 -27.88
CA ALA A 446 -46.48 -19.29 -28.70
C ALA A 446 -46.47 -20.61 -27.89
N ALA A 447 -45.48 -20.82 -27.03
CA ALA A 447 -45.44 -21.97 -26.13
C ALA A 447 -46.63 -22.00 -25.15
N ALA A 448 -47.00 -20.83 -24.60
CA ALA A 448 -48.18 -20.70 -23.73
C ALA A 448 -49.51 -20.96 -24.49
N ALA A 449 -49.64 -20.48 -25.73
CA ALA A 449 -50.80 -20.72 -26.57
C ALA A 449 -50.95 -22.21 -26.94
N VAL A 450 -49.84 -22.89 -27.25
CA VAL A 450 -49.85 -24.35 -27.49
C VAL A 450 -50.26 -25.09 -26.22
N ALA A 451 -49.73 -24.73 -25.04
CA ALA A 451 -50.14 -25.34 -23.77
C ALA A 451 -51.64 -25.15 -23.45
N ALA A 452 -52.24 -24.01 -23.81
CA ALA A 452 -53.67 -23.75 -23.61
C ALA A 452 -54.59 -24.58 -24.52
N SER A 453 -54.08 -25.08 -25.66
CA SER A 453 -54.89 -25.82 -26.65
C SER A 453 -55.03 -27.34 -26.38
N VAL A 454 -54.35 -27.88 -25.36
CA VAL A 454 -54.27 -29.34 -25.10
C VAL A 454 -55.22 -29.80 -23.97
N VAL A 455 -56.36 -29.14 -23.79
CA VAL A 455 -57.42 -29.56 -22.85
C VAL A 455 -58.67 -30.04 -23.62
N PRO A 456 -58.77 -31.34 -23.95
CA PRO A 456 -60.02 -31.93 -24.41
C PRO A 456 -60.92 -32.29 -23.21
N ALA A 457 -62.16 -31.80 -23.22
CA ALA A 457 -63.17 -32.16 -22.22
C ALA A 457 -63.85 -33.49 -22.58
N VAL A 458 -63.86 -34.47 -21.67
CA VAL A 458 -64.79 -35.62 -21.70
C VAL A 458 -65.22 -35.99 -20.28
N ALA A 459 -66.48 -36.41 -20.15
CA ALA A 459 -67.20 -36.62 -18.89
C ALA A 459 -67.04 -38.02 -18.27
N SER A 460 -67.60 -38.12 -17.06
CA SER A 460 -67.77 -39.27 -16.16
C SER A 460 -68.22 -40.62 -16.76
N VAL A 461 -67.64 -41.73 -16.25
CA VAL A 461 -68.36 -42.99 -15.94
C VAL A 461 -67.76 -43.63 -14.67
N THR A 462 -68.60 -44.26 -13.83
CA THR A 462 -68.25 -44.92 -12.56
C THR A 462 -68.05 -46.45 -12.73
N PRO A 463 -67.96 -47.33 -11.70
CA PRO A 463 -66.77 -48.19 -11.51
C PRO A 463 -66.98 -49.70 -11.76
N ALA A 464 -65.88 -50.46 -11.84
CA ALA A 464 -65.89 -51.91 -11.63
C ALA A 464 -64.57 -52.41 -11.00
N ALA A 465 -64.71 -53.14 -9.89
CA ALA A 465 -63.72 -54.03 -9.27
C ALA A 465 -64.37 -55.44 -9.21
N PRO A 466 -63.72 -56.53 -8.73
CA PRO A 466 -62.37 -56.65 -8.16
C PRO A 466 -61.55 -57.84 -8.72
N LEU A 467 -60.35 -58.08 -8.18
CA LEU A 467 -59.93 -59.41 -7.65
C LEU A 467 -58.54 -59.32 -6.97
N ALA A 468 -58.46 -59.83 -5.74
CA ALA A 468 -57.26 -60.15 -4.95
C ALA A 468 -57.58 -61.48 -4.21
N PRO A 469 -56.61 -62.28 -3.68
CA PRO A 469 -55.86 -61.87 -2.46
C PRO A 469 -54.46 -62.51 -2.23
N ALA A 470 -53.70 -61.95 -1.27
CA ALA A 470 -52.81 -62.60 -0.27
C ALA A 470 -51.94 -61.52 0.42
N ALA A 471 -52.35 -60.95 1.56
CA ALA A 471 -51.99 -61.41 2.91
C ALA A 471 -50.47 -61.27 3.23
N ALA A 472 -49.97 -60.17 3.82
CA ALA A 472 -50.03 -59.76 5.25
C ALA A 472 -48.93 -60.42 6.13
N PRO A 473 -48.48 -59.86 7.30
CA PRO A 473 -49.08 -58.77 8.08
C PRO A 473 -48.16 -57.63 8.63
N VAL A 474 -48.88 -56.59 9.08
CA VAL A 474 -48.57 -55.38 9.87
C VAL A 474 -47.53 -55.41 11.01
N GLN A 475 -47.00 -54.22 11.37
CA GLN A 475 -47.37 -53.61 12.67
C GLN A 475 -47.44 -52.07 12.67
N ASN A 476 -48.52 -51.55 13.25
CA ASN A 476 -48.84 -50.14 13.52
C ASN A 476 -48.15 -49.67 14.83
N VAL A 477 -48.14 -48.39 15.22
CA VAL A 477 -49.23 -47.74 16.01
C VAL A 477 -49.11 -46.20 15.96
N ALA A 478 -50.27 -45.53 15.85
CA ALA A 478 -50.49 -44.08 15.92
C ALA A 478 -50.96 -43.70 17.36
N PRO A 479 -51.87 -42.74 17.66
CA PRO A 479 -52.34 -41.53 16.97
C PRO A 479 -52.36 -40.28 17.90
N ALA A 480 -52.84 -39.12 17.40
CA ALA A 480 -53.96 -38.33 17.96
C ALA A 480 -53.93 -36.83 17.58
N ALA A 481 -55.10 -36.31 17.20
CA ALA A 481 -55.50 -34.89 17.16
C ALA A 481 -56.65 -34.70 18.17
N PRO A 482 -57.51 -33.64 18.19
CA PRO A 482 -57.51 -32.31 17.54
C PRO A 482 -57.87 -31.14 18.52
N ALA A 483 -58.10 -29.90 18.05
CA ALA A 483 -59.29 -29.04 18.36
C ALA A 483 -59.16 -27.51 18.14
N ALA A 484 -60.29 -26.94 17.72
CA ALA A 484 -60.78 -25.56 17.47
C ALA A 484 -60.33 -24.31 18.28
N ALA A 485 -60.19 -23.17 17.55
CA ALA A 485 -60.87 -21.84 17.64
C ALA A 485 -61.06 -21.08 18.99
N PRO A 486 -61.50 -19.78 19.04
CA PRO A 486 -61.83 -18.82 17.97
C PRO A 486 -61.14 -17.42 18.13
N ALA A 487 -61.69 -16.39 17.46
CA ALA A 487 -61.16 -15.02 17.35
C ALA A 487 -61.64 -14.04 18.44
N GLU A 488 -60.95 -12.90 18.57
CA GLU A 488 -61.51 -11.66 19.14
C GLU A 488 -61.11 -10.45 18.29
N ASN A 489 -61.98 -9.43 18.24
CA ASN A 489 -61.97 -8.33 17.29
C ASN A 489 -62.28 -7.02 18.02
N VAL A 490 -61.30 -6.13 18.18
CA VAL A 490 -61.51 -4.78 18.74
C VAL A 490 -60.68 -3.75 17.98
N ALA A 491 -61.36 -2.92 17.20
CA ALA A 491 -60.90 -1.58 16.83
C ALA A 491 -61.46 -0.56 17.83
N PRO A 492 -60.77 0.57 18.04
CA PRO A 492 -61.52 1.84 17.97
C PRO A 492 -60.80 2.96 17.22
N THR A 493 -61.36 3.30 16.07
CA THR A 493 -61.68 4.64 15.52
C THR A 493 -61.33 5.91 16.34
N VAL A 494 -60.43 6.73 15.77
CA VAL A 494 -60.45 8.23 15.66
C VAL A 494 -60.18 9.13 16.89
N THR A 495 -59.07 9.89 16.84
CA THR A 495 -58.97 11.38 16.71
C THR A 495 -57.47 11.76 16.59
N ALA A 496 -56.95 12.45 15.56
CA ALA A 496 -57.22 13.80 15.04
C ALA A 496 -56.43 14.94 15.73
N ALA A 497 -55.12 15.00 15.43
CA ALA A 497 -54.27 16.20 15.43
C ALA A 497 -53.03 15.88 14.56
N GLY A 498 -52.46 16.75 13.72
CA GLY A 498 -52.77 18.15 13.45
C GLY A 498 -51.50 18.91 13.05
N TYR A 499 -51.09 18.87 11.77
CA TYR A 499 -50.14 19.83 11.23
C TYR A 499 -50.28 20.01 9.71
N THR A 500 -50.19 21.25 9.25
CA THR A 500 -50.40 21.68 7.86
C THR A 500 -49.09 21.79 7.08
N PRO A 501 -49.10 21.60 5.75
CA PRO A 501 -47.95 21.92 4.90
C PRO A 501 -47.91 23.44 4.62
N ALA A 502 -46.73 24.05 4.70
CA ALA A 502 -46.50 25.43 4.28
C ALA A 502 -45.67 25.47 2.99
N ALA A 503 -46.21 26.14 1.97
CA ALA A 503 -45.55 26.34 0.69
C ALA A 503 -44.95 27.76 0.59
N VAL A 504 -43.79 27.84 -0.08
CA VAL A 504 -43.27 28.97 -0.89
C VAL A 504 -43.50 30.41 -0.39
N THR A 505 -42.40 31.14 -0.18
CA THR A 505 -42.33 32.57 -0.53
C THR A 505 -40.97 32.93 -1.10
N SER A 506 -40.97 33.87 -2.05
CA SER A 506 -39.82 34.29 -2.84
C SER A 506 -39.43 35.74 -2.55
N ALA A 507 -38.17 35.97 -2.21
CA ALA A 507 -37.43 37.22 -2.34
C ALA A 507 -35.93 36.86 -2.32
N GLY A 508 -35.01 37.51 -3.04
CA GLY A 508 -35.11 38.77 -3.76
C GLY A 508 -33.92 39.64 -3.41
N TYR A 509 -32.78 39.45 -4.09
CA TYR A 509 -31.65 40.39 -4.00
C TYR A 509 -30.96 40.54 -5.37
N ALA A 510 -30.76 41.78 -5.79
CA ALA A 510 -30.22 42.16 -7.10
C ALA A 510 -28.75 42.57 -7.00
N PRO A 511 -27.96 42.47 -8.10
CA PRO A 511 -26.54 42.83 -8.12
C PRO A 511 -26.29 44.28 -8.54
N ALA A 512 -25.19 44.88 -8.08
CA ALA A 512 -24.63 46.13 -8.59
C ALA A 512 -23.17 46.32 -8.11
N PRO A 513 -22.34 47.14 -8.79
CA PRO A 513 -22.14 47.14 -10.24
C PRO A 513 -20.65 47.25 -10.66
N THR A 514 -20.39 47.05 -11.96
CA THR A 514 -19.11 47.30 -12.63
C THR A 514 -18.83 48.79 -12.79
N ALA A 515 -17.56 49.22 -12.70
CA ALA A 515 -17.10 50.53 -13.21
C ALA A 515 -15.65 50.48 -13.71
N ALA A 516 -15.40 51.18 -14.82
CA ALA A 516 -14.12 51.43 -15.50
C ALA A 516 -14.30 52.74 -16.32
N PRO A 517 -13.31 53.25 -17.07
CA PRO A 517 -11.91 53.55 -16.73
C PRO A 517 -11.51 55.02 -17.06
N ALA A 518 -10.47 55.56 -16.43
CA ALA A 518 -9.62 56.70 -16.87
C ALA A 518 -8.44 56.82 -15.87
N GLY A 519 -7.24 57.32 -16.17
CA GLY A 519 -6.71 57.96 -17.38
C GLY A 519 -5.89 59.20 -16.97
N GLY A 520 -4.55 59.14 -16.98
CA GLY A 520 -3.70 60.29 -16.62
C GLY A 520 -2.26 59.96 -16.21
N SER A 521 -1.33 60.12 -17.16
CA SER A 521 0.10 60.43 -16.91
C SER A 521 0.25 61.97 -16.68
N PRO A 522 1.42 62.58 -16.35
CA PRO A 522 2.80 62.10 -16.56
C PRO A 522 3.87 62.45 -15.47
N ALA A 523 5.11 61.98 -15.72
CA ALA A 523 6.41 62.52 -15.26
C ALA A 523 6.73 62.45 -13.74
N ASN A 524 7.99 62.40 -13.28
CA ASN A 524 9.25 62.76 -13.96
C ASN A 524 10.50 62.01 -13.39
N SER A 525 11.62 62.11 -14.13
CA SER A 525 13.02 62.04 -13.64
C SER A 525 13.63 60.71 -13.15
N ALA A 526 14.33 60.04 -14.08
CA ALA A 526 15.68 59.48 -13.85
C ALA A 526 16.72 60.65 -13.79
N PRO A 527 18.07 60.48 -13.59
CA PRO A 527 18.86 59.25 -13.62
C PRO A 527 19.96 59.12 -12.52
N VAL A 528 20.74 58.04 -12.57
CA VAL A 528 22.22 58.04 -12.75
C VAL A 528 22.68 56.58 -12.91
N ALA A 529 23.65 56.35 -13.79
CA ALA A 529 24.21 55.03 -14.09
C ALA A 529 25.65 54.90 -13.55
N THR A 530 26.08 53.67 -13.23
CA THR A 530 27.50 53.30 -13.28
C THR A 530 27.65 51.88 -13.84
N VAL A 531 28.51 51.75 -14.85
CA VAL A 531 28.89 50.49 -15.52
C VAL A 531 30.38 50.25 -15.28
N THR A 532 30.78 49.03 -14.91
CA THR A 532 32.11 48.37 -15.13
C THR A 532 31.95 46.93 -14.60
N ALA A 533 32.02 45.80 -15.31
CA ALA A 533 32.85 45.27 -16.42
C ALA A 533 33.98 44.31 -15.95
N ALA A 534 33.76 43.01 -16.22
CA ALA A 534 34.68 41.92 -16.58
C ALA A 534 36.07 41.69 -15.91
N ALA A 535 36.20 40.51 -15.28
CA ALA A 535 37.21 39.42 -15.47
C ALA A 535 38.69 39.73 -15.79
N PRO A 536 39.66 38.97 -15.21
CA PRO A 536 40.10 37.71 -15.86
C PRO A 536 40.46 36.55 -14.88
N ALA A 537 41.07 35.47 -15.40
CA ALA A 537 41.18 34.14 -14.78
C ALA A 537 42.59 33.71 -14.34
N ALA A 538 42.64 32.71 -13.43
CA ALA A 538 43.63 31.61 -13.24
C ALA A 538 45.15 31.94 -13.13
N PRO A 539 45.93 31.28 -12.23
CA PRO A 539 46.25 29.84 -12.38
C PRO A 539 46.42 29.03 -11.06
N ALA A 540 46.73 27.73 -11.19
CA ALA A 540 47.10 26.81 -10.09
C ALA A 540 48.61 26.90 -9.72
N PRO A 541 49.04 26.31 -8.58
CA PRO A 541 50.12 25.29 -8.66
C PRO A 541 50.12 24.17 -7.59
N VAL A 542 50.90 23.11 -7.88
CA VAL A 542 51.25 21.86 -7.12
C VAL A 542 52.55 21.31 -7.79
N PRO A 543 53.54 20.56 -7.20
CA PRO A 543 53.67 19.85 -5.90
C PRO A 543 54.95 20.18 -5.05
N ALA A 544 55.16 19.39 -3.96
CA ALA A 544 56.43 19.05 -3.27
C ALA A 544 57.16 20.17 -2.48
N GLU A 545 57.83 19.92 -1.34
CA GLU A 545 58.81 18.88 -0.99
C GLU A 545 58.93 18.68 0.56
N ALA A 546 59.61 17.62 1.03
CA ALA A 546 59.91 17.35 2.45
C ALA A 546 61.42 17.41 2.72
N PRO A 547 61.89 17.59 3.98
CA PRO A 547 62.60 16.46 4.63
C PRO A 547 62.56 16.39 6.18
N ALA A 548 62.96 15.22 6.70
CA ALA A 548 63.53 14.88 8.03
C ALA A 548 62.85 15.45 9.31
N ALA A 549 62.14 14.69 10.15
CA ALA A 549 62.54 13.51 10.95
C ALA A 549 63.47 13.79 12.14
N THR A 550 62.95 13.62 13.37
CA THR A 550 63.64 12.95 14.49
C THR A 550 62.58 12.36 15.45
N THR A 551 62.89 11.18 15.98
CA THR A 551 62.06 10.25 16.74
C THR A 551 61.61 10.72 18.13
N LEU A 552 60.40 10.29 18.54
CA LEU A 552 60.20 9.75 19.89
C LEU A 552 59.25 8.55 19.83
N THR A 553 59.76 7.40 20.28
CA THR A 553 59.10 6.09 20.23
C THR A 553 58.14 5.94 21.41
N ALA A 554 56.88 5.55 21.17
CA ALA A 554 55.94 5.17 22.24
C ALA A 554 55.38 3.76 21.96
N ALA A 555 55.52 2.89 22.96
CA ALA A 555 55.45 1.45 22.80
C ALA A 555 54.07 0.87 22.43
N THR A 556 54.12 -0.26 21.72
CA THR A 556 53.02 -1.19 21.49
C THR A 556 52.59 -1.89 22.78
N ALA A 557 51.29 -1.82 23.17
CA ALA A 557 50.61 -2.81 24.00
C ALA A 557 49.08 -2.53 24.09
N PRO A 558 48.21 -3.53 24.32
CA PRO A 558 48.15 -4.77 23.52
C PRO A 558 46.71 -5.13 23.09
N ALA A 559 46.56 -5.88 22.00
CA ALA A 559 45.29 -6.46 21.55
C ALA A 559 44.90 -7.73 22.33
N ASN A 560 44.97 -7.71 23.66
CA ASN A 560 44.67 -8.85 24.53
C ASN A 560 43.65 -8.46 25.63
N PRO A 561 42.42 -9.04 25.64
CA PRO A 561 41.39 -8.67 26.60
C PRO A 561 41.77 -8.98 28.06
N ALA A 562 42.68 -9.93 28.31
CA ALA A 562 43.18 -10.20 29.66
C ALA A 562 44.00 -9.03 30.23
N ALA A 563 44.84 -8.40 29.38
CA ALA A 563 45.63 -7.23 29.78
C ALA A 563 44.76 -5.97 29.98
N GLU A 564 43.68 -5.81 29.21
CA GLU A 564 42.73 -4.71 29.44
C GLU A 564 41.92 -4.90 30.75
N ALA A 565 41.67 -6.14 31.16
CA ALA A 565 41.05 -6.45 32.45
C ALA A 565 42.00 -6.17 33.62
N GLU A 566 43.26 -6.61 33.54
CA GLU A 566 44.29 -6.33 34.56
C GLU A 566 44.54 -4.81 34.69
N LEU A 567 44.60 -4.09 33.58
CA LEU A 567 44.79 -2.64 33.58
C LEU A 567 43.59 -1.89 34.20
N LYS A 568 42.35 -2.37 34.01
CA LYS A 568 41.16 -1.85 34.71
C LYS A 568 41.19 -2.16 36.20
N GLN A 569 41.68 -3.34 36.60
CA GLN A 569 41.82 -3.70 38.00
C GLN A 569 42.84 -2.81 38.71
N ARG A 570 44.04 -2.64 38.15
CA ARG A 570 45.06 -1.72 38.68
C ARG A 570 44.54 -0.27 38.79
N ILE A 571 43.83 0.24 37.78
CA ILE A 571 43.20 1.58 37.85
C ILE A 571 42.10 1.68 38.92
N SER A 572 41.41 0.59 39.22
CA SER A 572 40.39 0.56 40.29
C SER A 572 41.02 0.59 41.68
N GLU A 573 42.25 0.08 41.84
CA GLU A 573 43.03 0.11 43.08
C GLU A 573 43.58 1.51 43.43
N LEU A 574 43.66 2.44 42.45
CA LEU A 574 44.05 3.85 42.68
C LEU A 574 42.97 4.70 43.39
N GLY A 575 41.76 4.16 43.62
CA GLY A 575 40.72 4.82 44.42
C GLY A 575 39.88 5.86 43.67
N ASP A 576 39.51 6.95 44.36
CA ASP A 576 38.67 8.02 43.78
C ASP A 576 39.54 9.06 43.05
N LEU A 577 39.56 8.97 41.73
CA LEU A 577 40.33 9.87 40.87
C LEU A 577 39.62 11.23 40.66
N THR A 578 38.39 11.42 41.15
CA THR A 578 37.61 12.66 40.89
C THR A 578 38.11 13.88 41.66
N VAL A 579 39.01 13.67 42.64
CA VAL A 579 39.66 14.73 43.44
C VAL A 579 40.95 15.26 42.80
N LEU A 580 41.51 14.55 41.81
CA LEU A 580 42.79 14.88 41.16
C LEU A 580 42.60 15.77 39.93
N ASN A 581 43.45 16.78 39.75
CA ASN A 581 43.48 17.60 38.53
C ASN A 581 44.26 16.91 37.42
N GLN A 582 44.25 17.48 36.21
CA GLN A 582 44.91 16.86 35.06
C GLN A 582 46.43 16.73 35.25
N GLU A 583 47.08 17.72 35.87
CA GLU A 583 48.51 17.68 36.20
C GLU A 583 48.83 16.55 37.21
N ASP A 584 47.97 16.34 38.22
CA ASP A 584 48.11 15.25 39.20
C ASP A 584 47.94 13.87 38.54
N LEU A 585 47.05 13.76 37.56
CA LEU A 585 46.84 12.53 36.77
C LEU A 585 48.02 12.21 35.84
N GLU A 586 48.71 13.24 35.33
CA GLU A 586 49.94 13.09 34.55
C GLU A 586 51.10 12.58 35.43
N VAL A 587 51.26 13.14 36.63
CA VAL A 587 52.23 12.65 37.62
C VAL A 587 51.88 11.22 38.11
N MET A 588 50.60 10.90 38.30
CA MET A 588 50.20 9.53 38.65
C MET A 588 50.42 8.54 37.50
N ALA A 589 50.18 8.93 36.25
CA ALA A 589 50.45 8.10 35.08
C ALA A 589 51.93 7.70 35.01
N GLU A 590 52.83 8.68 35.19
CA GLU A 590 54.28 8.47 35.21
C GLU A 590 54.74 7.63 36.42
N GLY A 591 54.17 7.86 37.61
CA GLY A 591 54.49 7.12 38.83
C GLY A 591 53.96 5.69 38.92
N THR A 592 52.99 5.29 38.08
CA THR A 592 52.34 3.97 38.13
C THR A 592 52.44 3.16 36.84
N ASP A 593 53.15 3.68 35.83
CA ASP A 593 53.31 3.07 34.49
C ASP A 593 51.95 2.77 33.82
N LEU A 594 50.95 3.63 34.09
CA LEU A 594 49.58 3.51 33.59
C LEU A 594 49.31 4.57 32.51
N PRO A 595 48.65 4.21 31.38
CA PRO A 595 48.41 5.18 30.31
C PRO A 595 47.41 6.25 30.76
N LEU A 596 47.82 7.52 30.72
CA LEU A 596 47.02 8.70 31.09
C LEU A 596 45.59 8.67 30.53
N ALA A 597 45.43 8.26 29.28
CA ALA A 597 44.12 8.15 28.61
C ALA A 597 43.14 7.20 29.32
N ALA A 598 43.64 6.16 30.00
CA ALA A 598 42.82 5.23 30.77
C ALA A 598 42.42 5.82 32.13
N LEU A 599 43.33 6.53 32.81
CA LEU A 599 43.04 7.25 34.06
C LEU A 599 41.97 8.33 33.86
N VAL A 600 42.11 9.17 32.82
CA VAL A 600 41.12 10.19 32.45
C VAL A 600 39.76 9.58 32.08
N LYS A 601 39.74 8.41 31.42
CA LYS A 601 38.50 7.68 31.10
C LYS A 601 37.82 7.15 32.38
N HIS A 602 38.59 6.67 33.36
CA HIS A 602 38.06 6.18 34.63
C HIS A 602 37.54 7.31 35.53
N GLN A 603 38.28 8.43 35.61
CA GLN A 603 37.84 9.64 36.32
C GLN A 603 36.46 10.13 35.80
N LYS A 604 36.28 10.21 34.48
CA LYS A 604 34.98 10.58 33.87
C LYS A 604 33.87 9.58 34.20
N LEU A 605 34.18 8.29 34.29
CA LEU A 605 33.22 7.27 34.71
C LEU A 605 32.78 7.49 36.18
N GLN A 606 33.73 7.72 37.08
CA GLN A 606 33.46 8.00 38.50
C GLN A 606 32.66 9.30 38.68
N GLN A 607 32.97 10.38 37.94
CA GLN A 607 32.18 11.62 37.96
C GLN A 607 30.72 11.38 37.53
N VAL A 608 30.49 10.55 36.51
CA VAL A 608 29.13 10.18 36.07
C VAL A 608 28.41 9.33 37.13
N MET A 609 29.10 8.39 37.78
CA MET A 609 28.51 7.57 38.85
C MET A 609 28.20 8.38 40.12
N ASN A 610 29.08 9.31 40.51
CA ASN A 610 28.85 10.21 41.64
C ASN A 610 27.68 11.17 41.34
N LYS A 611 27.58 11.68 40.11
CA LYS A 611 26.42 12.47 39.65
C LYS A 611 25.11 11.66 39.65
N ALA A 612 25.16 10.37 39.34
CA ALA A 612 23.99 9.48 39.40
C ALA A 612 23.55 9.18 40.84
N ARG A 613 24.49 9.00 41.79
CA ARG A 613 24.19 8.82 43.23
C ARG A 613 23.70 10.10 43.92
N GLY A 614 24.14 11.27 43.47
CA GLY A 614 23.67 12.55 44.00
C GLY A 614 22.24 12.96 43.58
N ALA A 615 21.60 12.21 42.67
CA ALA A 615 20.26 12.50 42.15
C ALA A 615 19.12 11.75 42.88
N THR A 616 19.43 11.05 43.98
CA THR A 616 18.47 10.27 44.79
C THR A 616 18.47 10.72 46.25
N VAL A 617 18.36 12.03 46.48
CA VAL A 617 18.10 12.67 47.78
C VAL A 617 17.03 13.74 47.59
#